data_AF-A0A1Q3DJN2-F1
#
_entry.id   AF-A0A1Q3DJN2-F1
#
_cell.length_a   1.000
_cell.length_b   1.000
_cell.length_c   1.000
_cell.angle_alpha   90.00
_cell.angle_beta   90.00
_cell.angle_gamma   90.00
#
_symmetry.space_group_name_H-M   'P 1'
#
loop_
_entity.id
_entity.type
_entity.pdbx_description
1 polymer ?
#
loop_
_entity_poly.entity_id
_entity_poly.type
_entity_poly.pdbx_seq_one_letter_code
_entity_poly.pdbx_strand_id
1 'polypeptide(L)'
;IERLIIIDELDTGSGVNQIGTLQRAGDTRWSSHFRSVSSLLRLYNPTHHFQVDVFIATIDSQLQELNIRFNEHAVELIILSSVLNPNDGCRSFDCDKLCNLVEKFYPLDFTEEKILLKCQLQYYQFDVINHPDMQNSYTIAGLCRKLVETGKSKIYYLIDRLLRLVLTLPISTATTERDFSAMKIIKTRFRSKMEDDFLTNCLVVYIEQAIAEKISVDKIIDDFYDIKKRR
;
A
#
# COMPACT_ATOMS: atom_id res chain seq x y z
N ILE A 1 54.59 14.95 -68.28
CA ILE A 1 54.38 15.35 -66.87
C ILE A 1 55.34 16.49 -66.49
N GLU A 2 56.63 16.39 -66.80
CA GLU A 2 57.59 17.51 -66.63
C GLU A 2 57.31 18.78 -67.45
N ARG A 3 56.43 18.74 -68.46
CA ARG A 3 56.07 19.94 -69.26
C ARG A 3 54.83 20.72 -68.80
N LEU A 4 54.16 20.30 -67.72
CA LEU A 4 52.98 21.00 -67.18
C LEU A 4 53.23 21.66 -65.80
N ILE A 5 54.43 21.50 -65.22
CA ILE A 5 54.80 22.09 -63.92
C ILE A 5 55.32 23.54 -64.09
N ILE A 6 55.76 23.93 -65.29
CA ILE A 6 56.39 25.24 -65.54
C ILE A 6 55.36 26.38 -65.72
N ILE A 7 54.05 26.10 -65.80
CA ILE A 7 53.00 27.11 -66.02
C ILE A 7 52.24 27.48 -64.72
N ASP A 8 52.66 26.96 -63.56
CA ASP A 8 52.14 27.33 -62.22
C ASP A 8 50.62 27.18 -62.01
N GLU A 9 49.95 26.29 -62.76
CA GLU A 9 48.50 26.12 -62.69
C GLU A 9 48.02 24.91 -61.86
N LEU A 10 48.91 24.15 -61.20
CA LEU A 10 48.50 22.99 -60.39
C LEU A 10 49.32 22.83 -59.10
N ASP A 11 48.66 23.09 -57.97
CA ASP A 11 49.19 22.83 -56.63
C ASP A 11 48.98 21.35 -56.24
N THR A 12 50.00 20.73 -55.62
CA THR A 12 49.94 19.32 -55.19
C THR A 12 49.51 19.21 -53.72
N GLY A 13 48.19 19.22 -53.51
CA GLY A 13 47.54 18.94 -52.23
C GLY A 13 46.20 18.24 -52.44
N SER A 14 45.78 17.42 -51.47
CA SER A 14 44.47 16.77 -51.52
C SER A 14 43.35 17.82 -51.41
N GLY A 15 42.53 17.94 -52.46
CA GLY A 15 41.27 18.68 -52.42
C GLY A 15 41.20 20.05 -53.12
N VAL A 16 42.19 20.43 -53.93
CA VAL A 16 42.25 21.83 -54.48
C VAL A 16 41.51 22.01 -55.81
N ASN A 17 41.10 20.94 -56.51
CA ASN A 17 40.45 21.02 -57.85
C ASN A 17 39.00 20.50 -57.89
N GLN A 18 38.18 20.74 -56.86
CA GLN A 18 36.76 20.36 -56.88
C GLN A 18 35.84 21.58 -57.07
N ILE A 19 35.20 21.65 -58.24
CA ILE A 19 34.06 22.56 -58.49
C ILE A 19 32.80 21.87 -57.98
N GLY A 20 32.46 22.15 -56.72
CA GLY A 20 31.18 21.80 -56.11
C GLY A 20 31.18 20.50 -55.29
N THR A 21 30.84 20.62 -54.01
CA THR A 21 30.47 19.49 -53.15
C THR A 21 28.95 19.34 -53.10
N LEU A 22 28.42 18.19 -53.54
CA LEU A 22 27.07 17.77 -53.19
C LEU A 22 27.04 17.43 -51.69
N GLN A 23 26.30 18.22 -50.92
CA GLN A 23 26.17 18.06 -49.47
C GLN A 23 25.42 16.75 -49.17
N ARG A 24 26.05 15.85 -48.40
CA ARG A 24 25.44 14.57 -47.97
C ARG A 24 24.24 14.83 -47.04
N ALA A 25 23.14 14.11 -47.28
CA ALA A 25 22.02 14.02 -46.35
C ALA A 25 22.47 13.27 -45.09
N GLY A 26 22.92 14.00 -44.06
CA GLY A 26 23.43 13.40 -42.83
C GLY A 26 23.58 14.36 -41.65
N ASP A 27 23.73 15.65 -41.89
CA ASP A 27 23.84 16.66 -40.82
C ASP A 27 22.77 17.74 -40.99
N THR A 28 21.54 17.42 -40.61
CA THR A 28 20.62 18.49 -40.25
C THR A 28 20.55 18.55 -38.74
N ARG A 29 20.83 19.73 -38.18
CA ARG A 29 20.69 20.10 -36.74
C ARG A 29 19.23 20.03 -36.25
N TRP A 30 18.41 19.15 -36.81
CA TRP A 30 17.02 18.98 -36.47
C TRP A 30 16.83 18.43 -35.07
N SER A 31 17.81 17.78 -34.45
CA SER A 31 17.67 17.27 -33.08
C SER A 31 17.54 18.38 -32.04
N SER A 32 18.32 19.47 -32.16
CA SER A 32 18.22 20.62 -31.24
C SER A 32 16.99 21.47 -31.54
N HIS A 33 16.63 21.66 -32.82
CA HIS A 33 15.40 22.34 -33.20
C HIS A 33 14.15 21.53 -32.82
N PHE A 34 14.16 20.21 -32.95
CA PHE A 34 13.08 19.32 -32.51
C PHE A 34 12.93 19.34 -30.98
N ARG A 35 14.03 19.36 -30.23
CA ARG A 35 13.99 19.53 -28.77
C ARG A 35 13.48 20.91 -28.37
N SER A 36 13.87 21.97 -29.09
CA SER A 36 13.40 23.33 -28.83
C SER A 36 11.91 23.50 -29.18
N VAL A 37 11.47 22.97 -30.32
CA VAL A 37 10.06 22.94 -30.75
C VAL A 37 9.22 22.05 -29.82
N SER A 38 9.72 20.89 -29.39
CA SER A 38 9.06 20.05 -28.38
C SER A 38 8.99 20.74 -27.02
N SER A 39 10.05 21.45 -26.61
CA SER A 39 10.05 22.24 -25.37
C SER A 39 9.08 23.40 -25.45
N LEU A 40 8.94 24.05 -26.61
CA LEU A 40 7.97 25.11 -26.86
C LEU A 40 6.55 24.55 -26.89
N LEU A 41 6.30 23.40 -27.53
CA LEU A 41 5.02 22.70 -27.48
C LEU A 41 4.66 22.30 -26.04
N ARG A 42 5.63 21.85 -25.24
CA ARG A 42 5.46 21.52 -23.82
C ARG A 42 5.21 22.75 -22.95
N LEU A 43 5.79 23.91 -23.30
CA LEU A 43 5.63 25.18 -22.60
C LEU A 43 4.32 25.91 -22.98
N TYR A 44 3.91 25.83 -24.25
CA TYR A 44 2.70 26.48 -24.80
C TYR A 44 1.45 25.60 -24.79
N ASN A 45 1.59 24.29 -24.55
CA ASN A 45 0.48 23.40 -24.25
C ASN A 45 0.56 22.90 -22.79
N PRO A 46 0.57 23.82 -21.81
CA PRO A 46 0.64 23.46 -20.39
C PRO A 46 -0.54 22.55 -20.04
N THR A 47 -1.70 22.75 -20.67
CA THR A 47 -2.85 21.85 -20.58
C THR A 47 -2.50 20.40 -20.89
N HIS A 48 -1.77 20.11 -21.96
CA HIS A 48 -1.40 18.73 -22.31
C HIS A 48 -0.32 18.15 -21.39
N HIS A 49 0.70 18.92 -21.01
CA HIS A 49 1.72 18.46 -20.04
C HIS A 49 1.10 18.21 -18.65
N PHE A 50 0.25 19.12 -18.16
CA PHE A 50 -0.47 18.93 -16.90
C PHE A 50 -1.50 17.79 -16.99
N GLN A 51 -2.23 17.64 -18.09
CA GLN A 51 -3.20 16.56 -18.25
C GLN A 51 -2.53 15.19 -18.42
N VAL A 52 -1.51 15.07 -19.26
CA VAL A 52 -0.91 13.78 -19.59
C VAL A 52 0.22 13.42 -18.63
N ASP A 53 1.21 14.29 -18.48
CA ASP A 53 2.43 13.95 -17.72
C ASP A 53 2.22 14.02 -16.21
N VAL A 54 1.22 14.79 -15.74
CA VAL A 54 0.90 14.91 -14.32
C VAL A 54 -0.39 14.18 -13.99
N PHE A 55 -1.53 14.57 -14.57
CA PHE A 55 -2.83 14.04 -14.14
C PHE A 55 -3.04 12.57 -14.51
N ILE A 56 -2.82 12.18 -15.78
CA ILE A 56 -2.91 10.77 -16.19
C ILE A 56 -1.86 9.94 -15.46
N ALA A 57 -0.60 10.39 -15.38
CA ALA A 57 0.44 9.68 -14.61
C ALA A 57 0.06 9.49 -13.13
N THR A 58 -0.57 10.49 -12.50
CA THR A 58 -1.07 10.34 -11.12
C THR A 58 -2.25 9.38 -11.03
N ILE A 59 -3.20 9.41 -11.97
CA ILE A 59 -4.33 8.46 -12.01
C ILE A 59 -3.81 7.04 -12.21
N ASP A 60 -2.90 6.83 -13.15
CA ASP A 60 -2.32 5.52 -13.43
C ASP A 60 -1.57 4.98 -12.21
N SER A 61 -0.83 5.84 -11.51
CA SER A 61 -0.17 5.47 -10.25
C SER A 61 -1.19 5.11 -9.16
N GLN A 62 -2.25 5.90 -8.97
CA GLN A 62 -3.31 5.58 -8.00
C GLN A 62 -4.04 4.28 -8.36
N LEU A 63 -4.33 4.06 -9.64
CA LEU A 63 -4.99 2.87 -10.15
C LEU A 63 -4.09 1.64 -9.97
N GLN A 64 -2.80 1.78 -10.22
CA GLN A 64 -1.82 0.71 -9.97
C GLN A 64 -1.73 0.35 -8.49
N GLU A 65 -1.64 1.33 -7.60
CA GLU A 65 -1.63 1.10 -6.14
C GLU A 65 -2.93 0.44 -5.68
N LEU A 66 -4.09 0.88 -6.19
CA LEU A 66 -5.38 0.24 -5.91
C LEU A 66 -5.42 -1.20 -6.41
N ASN A 67 -4.91 -1.50 -7.61
CA ASN A 67 -4.90 -2.86 -8.15
C ASN A 67 -3.92 -3.78 -7.40
N ILE A 68 -2.79 -3.25 -6.93
CA ILE A 68 -1.86 -4.00 -6.08
C ILE A 68 -2.53 -4.32 -4.73
N ARG A 69 -3.23 -3.32 -4.15
CA ARG A 69 -3.86 -3.45 -2.84
C ARG A 69 -5.14 -4.29 -2.84
N PHE A 70 -5.98 -4.13 -3.85
CA PHE A 70 -7.24 -4.85 -4.06
C PHE A 70 -7.11 -5.81 -5.23
N ASN A 71 -6.12 -6.70 -5.15
CA ASN A 71 -6.02 -7.80 -6.10
C ASN A 71 -7.25 -8.72 -6.01
N GLU A 72 -7.41 -9.63 -6.99
CA GLU A 72 -8.56 -10.53 -7.06
C GLU A 72 -8.78 -11.31 -5.75
N HIS A 73 -7.71 -11.77 -5.10
CA HIS A 73 -7.77 -12.48 -3.83
C HIS A 73 -8.25 -11.60 -2.67
N ALA A 74 -7.80 -10.34 -2.58
CA ALA A 74 -8.21 -9.39 -1.56
C ALA A 74 -9.69 -9.01 -1.73
N VAL A 75 -10.14 -8.78 -2.96
CA VAL A 75 -11.55 -8.51 -3.28
C VAL A 75 -12.42 -9.72 -2.91
N GLU A 76 -12.00 -10.92 -3.30
CA GLU A 76 -12.71 -12.16 -2.95
C GLU A 76 -12.82 -12.37 -1.44
N LEU A 77 -11.72 -12.15 -0.70
CA LEU A 77 -11.71 -12.21 0.75
C LEU A 77 -12.65 -11.19 1.38
N ILE A 78 -12.72 -9.96 0.86
CA ILE A 78 -13.66 -8.94 1.34
C ILE A 78 -15.11 -9.37 1.08
N ILE A 79 -15.40 -9.87 -0.12
CA ILE A 79 -16.74 -10.37 -0.48
C ILE A 79 -17.15 -11.52 0.46
N LEU A 80 -16.27 -12.49 0.68
CA LEU A 80 -16.55 -13.61 1.58
C LEU A 80 -16.66 -13.17 3.05
N SER A 81 -15.89 -12.16 3.48
CA SER A 81 -16.00 -11.60 4.83
C SER A 81 -17.31 -10.84 5.08
N SER A 82 -17.92 -10.27 4.03
CA SER A 82 -19.20 -9.56 4.12
C SER A 82 -20.36 -10.45 4.59
N VAL A 83 -20.22 -11.76 4.41
CA VAL A 83 -21.16 -12.79 4.90
C VAL A 83 -21.32 -12.72 6.43
N LEU A 84 -20.31 -12.24 7.16
CA LEU A 84 -20.32 -12.08 8.62
C LEU A 84 -20.96 -10.77 9.10
N ASN A 85 -21.41 -9.90 8.18
CA ASN A 85 -21.92 -8.58 8.56
C ASN A 85 -23.31 -8.68 9.23
N PRO A 86 -23.48 -8.16 10.46
CA PRO A 86 -24.76 -8.23 11.16
C PRO A 86 -25.82 -7.22 10.70
N ASN A 87 -25.50 -6.29 9.78
CA ASN A 87 -26.34 -5.14 9.41
C ASN A 87 -27.78 -5.44 8.95
N ASP A 88 -28.12 -6.66 8.56
CA ASP A 88 -29.49 -7.06 8.20
C ASP A 88 -29.92 -8.35 8.93
N GLY A 89 -29.60 -8.46 10.23
CA GLY A 89 -29.90 -9.67 11.00
C GLY A 89 -29.21 -10.90 10.42
N CYS A 90 -27.97 -10.74 9.94
CA CYS A 90 -27.19 -11.80 9.32
C CYS A 90 -27.90 -12.52 8.14
N ARG A 91 -28.81 -11.86 7.40
CA ARG A 91 -29.45 -12.46 6.22
C ARG A 91 -28.48 -12.89 5.12
N SER A 92 -27.32 -12.25 5.05
CA SER A 92 -26.22 -12.62 4.15
C SER A 92 -25.40 -13.81 4.64
N PHE A 93 -25.70 -14.36 5.83
CA PHE A 93 -24.94 -15.45 6.45
C PHE A 93 -25.14 -16.76 5.69
N ASP A 94 -24.02 -17.34 5.28
CA ASP A 94 -23.97 -18.54 4.47
C ASP A 94 -22.83 -19.41 4.97
N CYS A 95 -23.18 -20.56 5.54
CA CYS A 95 -22.23 -21.49 6.12
C CYS A 95 -21.22 -21.99 5.07
N ASP A 96 -21.65 -22.25 3.84
CA ASP A 96 -20.80 -22.83 2.82
C ASP A 96 -19.79 -21.79 2.30
N LYS A 97 -20.21 -20.52 2.15
CA LYS A 97 -19.28 -19.42 1.83
C LYS A 97 -18.24 -19.19 2.92
N LEU A 98 -18.61 -19.31 4.20
CA LEU A 98 -17.65 -19.19 5.31
C LEU A 98 -16.68 -20.38 5.38
N CYS A 99 -17.15 -21.58 5.07
CA CYS A 99 -16.26 -22.73 4.93
C CYS A 99 -15.24 -22.48 3.81
N ASN A 100 -15.70 -21.98 2.64
CA ASN A 100 -14.81 -21.64 1.53
C ASN A 100 -13.81 -20.53 1.90
N LEU A 101 -14.22 -19.52 2.68
CA LEU A 101 -13.31 -18.47 3.19
C LEU A 101 -12.18 -19.08 4.02
N VAL A 102 -12.53 -19.93 4.98
CA VAL A 102 -11.55 -20.56 5.87
C VAL A 102 -10.62 -21.50 5.11
N GLU A 103 -11.16 -22.31 4.20
CA GLU A 103 -10.37 -23.25 3.40
C GLU A 103 -9.38 -22.54 2.48
N LYS A 104 -9.79 -21.43 1.88
CA LYS A 104 -8.99 -20.72 0.88
C LYS A 104 -7.97 -19.75 1.48
N PHE A 105 -8.33 -19.06 2.57
CA PHE A 105 -7.51 -17.97 3.11
C PHE A 105 -6.87 -18.27 4.48
N TYR A 106 -7.39 -19.24 5.24
CA TYR A 106 -6.90 -19.57 6.59
C TYR A 106 -6.63 -21.08 6.80
N PRO A 107 -5.94 -21.77 5.88
CA PRO A 107 -5.71 -23.22 6.00
C PRO A 107 -4.83 -23.61 7.20
N LEU A 108 -3.94 -22.71 7.64
CA LEU A 108 -3.05 -22.94 8.78
C LEU A 108 -3.75 -22.72 10.13
N ASP A 109 -4.76 -21.84 10.16
CA ASP A 109 -5.50 -21.56 11.37
C ASP A 109 -6.54 -22.64 11.69
N PHE A 110 -7.03 -23.36 10.67
CA PHE A 110 -8.08 -24.36 10.79
C PHE A 110 -7.67 -25.67 10.11
N THR A 111 -6.75 -26.41 10.76
CA THR A 111 -6.14 -27.64 10.23
C THR A 111 -7.08 -28.84 10.29
N GLU A 112 -7.58 -29.21 11.47
CA GLU A 112 -8.42 -30.42 11.65
C GLU A 112 -9.87 -30.11 12.06
N GLU A 113 -10.18 -28.86 12.37
CA GLU A 113 -11.45 -28.45 12.99
C GLU A 113 -12.54 -28.10 11.97
N LYS A 114 -12.38 -28.48 10.69
CA LYS A 114 -13.30 -28.09 9.60
C LYS A 114 -14.73 -28.62 9.78
N ILE A 115 -14.84 -29.89 10.20
CA ILE A 115 -16.14 -30.52 10.46
C ILE A 115 -16.81 -29.83 11.66
N LEU A 116 -16.04 -29.55 12.70
CA LEU A 116 -16.51 -28.87 13.90
C LEU A 116 -16.93 -27.42 13.61
N LEU A 117 -16.19 -26.71 12.75
CA LEU A 117 -16.54 -25.37 12.28
C LEU A 117 -17.89 -25.40 11.57
N LYS A 118 -18.12 -26.34 10.64
CA LYS A 118 -19.39 -26.46 9.93
C LYS A 118 -20.56 -26.69 10.90
N CYS A 119 -20.38 -27.57 11.89
CA CYS A 119 -21.36 -27.78 12.94
C CYS A 119 -21.59 -26.51 13.77
N GLN A 120 -20.54 -25.84 14.23
CA GLN A 120 -20.67 -24.60 15.03
C GLN A 120 -21.36 -23.49 14.24
N LEU A 121 -21.06 -23.32 12.94
CA LEU A 121 -21.70 -22.33 12.07
C LEU A 121 -23.21 -22.56 11.96
N GLN A 122 -23.64 -23.82 11.82
CA GLN A 122 -25.07 -24.17 11.77
C GLN A 122 -25.78 -23.84 13.08
N TYR A 123 -25.18 -24.18 14.23
CA TYR A 123 -25.76 -23.85 15.54
C TYR A 123 -25.73 -22.34 15.82
N TYR A 124 -24.70 -21.64 15.38
CA TYR A 124 -24.59 -20.19 15.50
C TYR A 124 -25.65 -19.45 14.67
N GLN A 125 -25.93 -19.94 13.46
CA GLN A 125 -27.02 -19.43 12.63
C GLN A 125 -28.37 -19.54 13.35
N PHE A 126 -28.57 -20.59 14.15
CA PHE A 126 -29.81 -20.78 14.88
C PHE A 126 -29.87 -20.00 16.21
N ASP A 127 -28.80 -20.01 17.00
CA ASP A 127 -28.79 -19.43 18.35
C ASP A 127 -28.46 -17.93 18.38
N VAL A 128 -27.52 -17.47 17.55
CA VAL A 128 -27.01 -16.09 17.63
C VAL A 128 -27.81 -15.14 16.75
N ILE A 129 -28.19 -15.56 15.55
CA ILE A 129 -28.97 -14.72 14.62
C ILE A 129 -30.39 -14.47 15.14
N ASN A 130 -30.99 -15.48 15.78
CA ASN A 130 -32.35 -15.37 16.32
C ASN A 130 -32.40 -14.75 17.74
N HIS A 131 -31.25 -14.46 18.36
CA HIS A 131 -31.23 -13.90 19.71
C HIS A 131 -31.59 -12.41 19.69
N PRO A 132 -32.55 -11.96 20.53
CA PRO A 132 -32.97 -10.56 20.57
C PRO A 132 -31.81 -9.60 20.89
N ASP A 133 -30.90 -10.00 21.79
CA ASP A 133 -29.75 -9.15 22.17
C ASP A 133 -28.74 -8.94 21.02
N MET A 134 -28.72 -9.83 20.03
CA MET A 134 -27.78 -9.78 18.89
C MET A 134 -28.28 -8.93 17.73
N GLN A 135 -29.60 -8.71 17.63
CA GLN A 135 -30.20 -7.89 16.55
C GLN A 135 -29.80 -6.41 16.62
N ASN A 136 -29.36 -5.93 17.79
CA ASN A 136 -28.99 -4.53 18.02
C ASN A 136 -27.49 -4.22 17.71
N SER A 137 -26.75 -5.08 17.01
CA SER A 137 -25.35 -4.79 16.64
C SER A 137 -25.20 -4.57 15.13
N TYR A 138 -24.84 -3.34 14.74
CA TYR A 138 -24.64 -2.94 13.34
C TYR A 138 -23.17 -3.05 12.88
N THR A 139 -22.30 -3.72 13.64
CA THR A 139 -20.87 -3.82 13.32
C THR A 139 -20.29 -5.12 13.84
N ILE A 140 -19.35 -5.71 13.08
CA ILE A 140 -18.64 -6.96 13.43
C ILE A 140 -17.97 -6.83 14.81
N ALA A 141 -17.34 -5.68 15.10
CA ALA A 141 -16.74 -5.41 16.41
C ALA A 141 -17.78 -5.38 17.55
N GLY A 142 -18.97 -4.83 17.29
CA GLY A 142 -20.08 -4.82 18.24
C GLY A 142 -20.62 -6.22 18.50
N LEU A 143 -20.73 -7.04 17.44
CA LEU A 143 -21.09 -8.45 17.54
C LEU A 143 -20.07 -9.25 18.36
N CYS A 144 -18.75 -9.03 18.14
CA CYS A 144 -17.71 -9.66 18.97
C CYS A 144 -17.83 -9.29 20.45
N ARG A 145 -18.12 -8.03 20.76
CA ARG A 145 -18.31 -7.58 22.14
C ARG A 145 -19.50 -8.30 22.79
N LYS A 146 -20.64 -8.38 22.10
CA LYS A 146 -21.83 -9.08 22.59
C LYS A 146 -21.62 -10.58 22.75
N LEU A 147 -20.85 -11.21 21.87
CA LEU A 147 -20.49 -12.63 22.01
C LEU A 147 -19.67 -12.90 23.27
N VAL A 148 -18.81 -11.96 23.66
CA VAL A 148 -18.06 -12.04 24.93
C VAL A 148 -18.98 -11.79 26.12
N GLU A 149 -19.85 -10.79 26.07
CA GLU A 149 -20.79 -10.45 27.14
C GLU A 149 -21.79 -11.58 27.43
N THR A 150 -22.28 -12.25 26.38
CA THR A 150 -23.22 -13.38 26.50
C THR A 150 -22.54 -14.70 26.88
N GLY A 151 -21.21 -14.73 27.00
CA GLY A 151 -20.43 -15.95 27.25
C GLY A 151 -20.40 -16.94 26.08
N LYS A 152 -21.05 -16.61 24.96
CA LYS A 152 -21.15 -17.44 23.76
C LYS A 152 -19.83 -17.55 23.00
N SER A 153 -18.87 -16.65 23.24
CA SER A 153 -17.51 -16.74 22.70
C SER A 153 -16.78 -18.04 23.08
N LYS A 154 -17.07 -18.62 24.24
CA LYS A 154 -16.49 -19.90 24.68
C LYS A 154 -17.14 -21.11 24.01
N ILE A 155 -18.43 -21.01 23.68
CA ILE A 155 -19.20 -22.08 23.02
C ILE A 155 -18.84 -22.12 21.53
N TYR A 156 -18.75 -20.95 20.90
CA TYR A 156 -18.44 -20.78 19.49
C TYR A 156 -17.01 -20.26 19.28
N TYR A 157 -16.03 -20.92 19.90
CA TYR A 157 -14.63 -20.45 19.89
C TYR A 157 -14.03 -20.35 18.47
N LEU A 158 -14.45 -21.20 17.53
CA LEU A 158 -13.99 -21.16 16.14
C LEU A 158 -14.53 -19.95 15.39
N ILE A 159 -15.78 -19.57 15.69
CA ILE A 159 -16.43 -18.40 15.09
C ILE A 159 -15.86 -17.13 15.70
N ASP A 160 -15.65 -17.10 17.01
CA ASP A 160 -14.95 -15.98 17.68
C ASP A 160 -13.54 -15.79 17.10
N ARG A 161 -12.80 -16.88 16.87
CA ARG A 161 -11.50 -16.83 16.19
C ARG A 161 -11.61 -16.29 14.76
N LEU A 162 -12.57 -16.77 13.97
CA LEU A 162 -12.80 -16.30 12.60
C LEU A 162 -13.14 -14.80 12.57
N LEU A 163 -14.01 -14.35 13.46
CA LEU A 163 -14.38 -12.94 13.56
C LEU A 163 -13.19 -12.06 13.96
N ARG A 164 -12.33 -12.53 14.87
CA ARG A 164 -11.08 -11.83 15.21
C ARG A 164 -10.10 -11.80 14.05
N LEU A 165 -9.96 -12.89 13.29
CA LEU A 165 -9.14 -12.91 12.07
C LEU A 165 -9.64 -11.85 11.08
N VAL A 166 -10.96 -11.81 10.84
CA VAL A 166 -11.55 -10.80 9.94
C VAL A 166 -11.38 -9.37 10.46
N LEU A 167 -11.45 -9.13 11.77
CA LEU A 167 -11.20 -7.82 12.36
C LEU A 167 -9.72 -7.40 12.34
N THR A 168 -8.80 -8.38 12.31
CA THR A 168 -7.35 -8.13 12.26
C THR A 168 -6.81 -8.08 10.85
N LEU A 169 -7.62 -8.42 9.84
CA LEU A 169 -7.27 -8.20 8.45
C LEU A 169 -6.92 -6.72 8.25
N PRO A 170 -5.72 -6.41 7.74
CA PRO A 170 -5.33 -5.05 7.41
C PRO A 170 -6.09 -4.61 6.15
N ILE A 171 -7.39 -4.31 6.29
CA ILE A 171 -8.19 -3.72 5.21
C ILE A 171 -7.77 -2.25 5.03
N SER A 172 -7.25 -1.62 6.08
CA SER A 172 -6.67 -0.27 6.03
C SER A 172 -5.17 -0.28 6.34
N THR A 173 -4.35 -0.29 5.29
CA THR A 173 -2.93 0.09 5.33
C THR A 173 -2.73 1.55 5.71
N ALA A 174 -3.79 2.36 5.84
CA ALA A 174 -3.70 3.78 6.18
C ALA A 174 -3.01 4.05 7.53
N THR A 175 -3.01 3.10 8.46
CA THR A 175 -2.27 3.23 9.73
C THR A 175 -0.80 2.92 9.51
N THR A 176 -0.46 1.77 8.91
CA THR A 176 0.94 1.40 8.63
C THR A 176 1.62 2.38 7.67
N GLU A 177 0.92 2.88 6.65
CA GLU A 177 1.42 3.92 5.73
C GLU A 177 1.64 5.26 6.45
N ARG A 178 0.79 5.63 7.42
CA ARG A 178 1.04 6.78 8.30
C ARG A 178 2.28 6.56 9.15
N ASP A 179 2.50 5.35 9.63
CA ASP A 179 3.67 4.99 10.44
C ASP A 179 4.96 5.03 9.60
N PHE A 180 4.91 4.54 8.36
CA PHE A 180 6.01 4.68 7.39
C PHE A 180 6.25 6.14 6.96
N SER A 181 5.20 6.94 6.84
CA SER A 181 5.30 8.38 6.59
C SER A 181 5.94 9.09 7.78
N ALA A 182 5.53 8.77 9.00
CA ALA A 182 6.12 9.27 10.23
C ALA A 182 7.61 8.90 10.32
N MET A 183 7.95 7.65 10.01
CA MET A 183 9.33 7.17 9.93
C MET A 183 10.15 7.97 8.92
N LYS A 184 9.60 8.22 7.73
CA LYS A 184 10.25 9.05 6.71
C LYS A 184 10.46 10.48 7.22
N ILE A 185 9.48 11.07 7.88
CA ILE A 185 9.58 12.41 8.48
C ILE A 185 10.66 12.45 9.58
N ILE A 186 10.67 11.49 10.50
CA ILE A 186 11.66 11.40 11.59
C ILE A 186 13.07 11.28 11.00
N LYS A 187 13.30 10.33 10.08
CA LYS A 187 14.60 10.16 9.42
C LYS A 187 15.04 11.41 8.64
N THR A 188 14.11 12.06 7.94
CA THR A 188 14.41 13.24 7.10
C THR A 188 14.69 14.48 7.94
N ARG A 189 13.92 14.72 9.00
CA ARG A 189 14.09 15.89 9.89
C ARG A 189 15.39 15.81 10.69
N PHE A 190 15.72 14.63 11.22
CA PHE A 190 16.94 14.47 12.01
C PHE A 190 18.20 14.24 11.15
N ARG A 191 18.08 13.97 9.84
CA ARG A 191 19.18 13.65 8.91
C ARG A 191 20.22 12.70 9.53
N SER A 192 19.78 11.76 10.36
CA SER A 192 20.66 11.01 11.24
C SER A 192 20.88 9.59 10.74
N LYS A 193 22.13 9.10 10.88
CA LYS A 193 22.39 7.66 11.03
C LYS A 193 21.94 7.24 12.43
N MET A 194 20.62 7.23 12.64
CA MET A 194 20.04 6.81 13.90
C MET A 194 20.14 5.30 14.02
N GLU A 195 20.55 4.79 15.19
CA GLU A 195 20.56 3.36 15.48
C GLU A 195 19.13 2.81 15.46
N ASP A 196 18.96 1.59 14.93
CA ASP A 196 17.64 1.01 14.66
C ASP A 196 16.79 0.86 15.93
N ASP A 197 17.42 0.58 17.08
CA ASP A 197 16.74 0.47 18.37
C ASP A 197 16.14 1.81 18.82
N PHE A 198 16.89 2.90 18.69
CA PHE A 198 16.39 4.22 19.07
C PHE A 198 15.26 4.67 18.12
N LEU A 199 15.36 4.38 16.83
CA LEU A 199 14.28 4.63 15.88
C LEU A 199 13.02 3.85 16.19
N THR A 200 13.16 2.57 16.51
CA THR A 200 12.03 1.72 16.86
C THR A 200 11.32 2.25 18.09
N ASN A 201 12.06 2.63 19.14
CA ASN A 201 11.49 3.22 20.35
C ASN A 201 10.76 4.55 20.08
N CYS A 202 11.33 5.44 19.27
CA CYS A 202 10.66 6.70 18.90
C CYS A 202 9.39 6.47 18.06
N LEU A 203 9.42 5.50 17.14
CA LEU A 203 8.25 5.15 16.33
C LEU A 203 7.12 4.61 17.19
N VAL A 204 7.41 3.72 18.14
CA VAL A 204 6.39 3.18 19.05
C VAL A 204 5.67 4.30 19.81
N VAL A 205 6.40 5.28 20.35
CA VAL A 205 5.80 6.42 21.06
C VAL A 205 4.94 7.28 20.13
N TYR A 206 5.37 7.48 18.88
CA TYR A 206 4.65 8.31 17.91
C TYR A 206 3.38 7.62 17.37
N ILE A 207 3.46 6.34 17.06
CA ILE A 207 2.33 5.54 16.56
C ILE A 207 1.27 5.41 17.65
N GLU A 208 1.71 5.09 18.87
CA GLU A 208 0.83 4.91 20.03
C GLU A 208 0.66 6.20 20.83
N GLN A 209 0.69 7.37 20.17
CA GLN A 209 0.60 8.67 20.86
C GLN A 209 -0.65 8.77 21.75
N ALA A 210 -1.79 8.21 21.33
CA ALA A 210 -3.02 8.21 22.10
C ALA A 210 -2.93 7.40 23.42
N ILE A 211 -2.01 6.44 23.50
CA ILE A 211 -1.70 5.69 24.72
C ILE A 211 -0.60 6.42 25.49
N ALA A 212 0.43 6.92 24.81
CA ALA A 212 1.54 7.66 25.41
C ALA A 212 1.07 8.92 26.15
N GLU A 213 0.08 9.64 25.63
CA GLU A 213 -0.51 10.82 26.28
C GLU A 213 -1.18 10.50 27.63
N LYS A 214 -1.56 9.24 27.87
CA LYS A 214 -2.14 8.79 29.15
C LYS A 214 -1.07 8.48 30.19
N ILE A 215 0.20 8.39 29.77
CA ILE A 215 1.32 8.13 30.67
C ILE A 215 1.78 9.48 31.23
N SER A 216 1.71 9.62 32.56
CA SER A 216 2.20 10.83 33.24
C SER A 216 3.73 10.86 33.20
N VAL A 217 4.28 12.03 32.83
CA VAL A 217 5.72 12.28 32.84
C VAL A 217 6.31 12.07 34.24
N ASP A 218 5.57 12.41 35.29
CA ASP A 218 6.01 12.25 36.69
C ASP A 218 6.20 10.76 37.03
N LYS A 219 5.29 9.88 36.56
CA LYS A 219 5.43 8.43 36.74
C LYS A 219 6.64 7.87 36.02
N ILE A 220 6.93 8.36 34.82
CA ILE A 220 8.13 7.98 34.07
C ILE A 220 9.37 8.38 34.86
N ILE A 221 9.40 9.61 35.39
CA ILE A 221 10.52 10.12 36.19
C ILE A 221 10.72 9.25 37.44
N ASP A 222 9.65 8.93 38.16
CA ASP A 222 9.69 8.08 39.35
C ASP A 222 10.22 6.67 39.03
N ASP A 223 9.70 6.03 37.96
CA ASP A 223 10.17 4.71 37.50
C ASP A 223 11.67 4.75 37.13
N PHE A 224 12.14 5.82 36.48
CA PHE A 224 13.56 6.00 36.16
C PHE A 224 14.43 6.17 37.41
N TYR A 225 13.93 6.85 38.45
CA TYR A 225 14.63 6.97 39.73
C TYR A 225 14.70 5.63 40.46
N ASP A 226 13.65 4.81 40.39
CA ASP A 226 13.62 3.47 40.99
C ASP A 226 14.56 2.49 40.28
N ILE A 227 14.71 2.60 38.96
CA ILE A 227 15.70 1.82 38.18
C ILE A 227 17.14 2.20 38.56
N LYS A 228 17.41 3.49 38.85
CA LYS A 228 18.74 3.96 39.26
C LYS A 228 19.21 3.45 40.62
N LYS A 229 18.33 2.90 41.47
CA LYS A 229 18.73 2.32 42.76
C LYS A 229 19.45 0.95 42.66
N ARG A 230 19.78 0.48 41.45
CA ARG A 230 20.64 -0.70 41.23
C ARG A 230 21.82 -0.43 40.28
N ARG A 231 22.76 0.42 40.71
CA ARG A 231 24.23 0.20 40.70
C ARG A 231 24.96 1.43 41.20
#